data_AF-A0A521IA32-F1
#
_entry.id   AF-A0A521IA32-F1
#
_cell.length_a   1.000
_cell.length_b   1.000
_cell.length_c   1.000
_cell.angle_alpha   90.00
_cell.angle_beta   90.00
_cell.angle_gamma   90.00
#
_symmetry.space_group_name_H-M   'P 1'
#
loop_
_entity.id
_entity.type
_entity.pdbx_description
1 polymer ?
#
loop_
_entity_poly.entity_id
_entity_poly.type
_entity_poly.pdbx_seq_one_letter_code
_entity_poly.pdbx_strand_id
1 'polypeptide(L)'
;MGHTLPSATQVILNEQAALAQFRRALRQPDQAALDDLFRAARFHVAALANASHLLPFEAMLLAMLMEEHKRVRHLEILLERLLEQIPHDNTERMAIRRVSLAAGDDGLDD
;
A
#
# COMPACT_ATOMS: atom_id res chain seq x y z
N MET A 1 12.88 36.07 -10.36
CA MET A 1 12.37 35.80 -9.00
C MET A 1 12.44 34.29 -8.81
N GLY A 2 13.35 33.79 -7.98
CA GLY A 2 13.67 32.36 -7.91
C GLY A 2 12.46 31.51 -7.56
N HIS A 3 12.18 30.50 -8.39
CA HIS A 3 11.12 29.53 -8.13
C HIS A 3 11.51 28.73 -6.87
N THR A 4 10.79 28.95 -5.77
CA THR A 4 10.92 28.10 -4.59
C THR A 4 10.56 26.68 -4.98
N LEU A 5 11.41 25.72 -4.65
CA LEU A 5 11.12 24.31 -4.89
C LEU A 5 9.83 23.95 -4.13
N PRO A 6 8.83 23.34 -4.79
CA PRO A 6 7.59 22.95 -4.13
C PRO A 6 7.89 21.93 -3.03
N SER A 7 7.22 22.08 -1.89
CA SER A 7 7.34 21.09 -0.80
C SER A 7 6.77 19.74 -1.26
N ALA A 8 7.24 18.64 -0.66
CA ALA A 8 6.70 17.31 -0.96
C ALA A 8 5.17 17.23 -0.75
N THR A 9 4.63 17.94 0.24
CA THR A 9 3.17 18.07 0.43
C THR A 9 2.50 18.77 -0.74
N GLN A 10 3.08 19.86 -1.25
CA GLN A 10 2.53 20.57 -2.42
C GLN A 10 2.57 19.70 -3.67
N VAL A 11 3.65 18.94 -3.84
CA VAL A 11 3.80 17.99 -4.92
C VAL A 11 2.67 16.94 -4.88
N ILE A 12 2.39 16.34 -3.72
CA ILE A 12 1.26 15.39 -3.57
C ILE A 12 -0.07 16.04 -3.96
N LEU A 13 -0.34 17.27 -3.53
CA LEU A 13 -1.58 17.98 -3.85
C LEU A 13 -1.70 18.24 -5.36
N ASN A 14 -0.59 18.59 -6.01
CA ASN A 14 -0.56 18.82 -7.45
C ASN A 14 -0.83 17.51 -8.22
N GLU A 15 -0.21 16.40 -7.84
CA GLU A 15 -0.45 15.08 -8.45
C GLU A 15 -1.90 14.62 -8.24
N GLN A 16 -2.45 14.81 -7.03
CA GLN A 16 -3.86 14.49 -6.76
C GLN A 16 -4.81 15.33 -7.63
N ALA A 17 -4.49 16.62 -7.85
CA ALA A 17 -5.26 17.49 -8.72
C ALA A 17 -5.14 17.08 -10.19
N ALA A 18 -3.95 16.67 -10.65
CA ALA A 18 -3.72 16.17 -12.01
C ALA A 18 -4.56 14.92 -12.31
N LEU A 19 -4.79 14.06 -11.30
CA LEU A 19 -5.61 12.87 -11.42
C LEU A 19 -7.12 13.09 -11.18
N ALA A 20 -7.58 14.34 -11.04
CA ALA A 20 -8.98 14.63 -10.78
C ALA A 20 -9.93 14.11 -11.88
N GLN A 21 -9.53 14.20 -13.16
CA GLN A 21 -10.34 13.68 -14.27
C GLN A 21 -10.38 12.15 -14.25
N PHE A 22 -9.25 11.49 -14.01
CA PHE A 22 -9.17 10.04 -13.86
C PHE A 22 -10.09 9.57 -12.73
N ARG A 23 -9.98 10.18 -11.54
CA ARG A 23 -10.87 9.90 -10.40
C ARG A 23 -12.35 10.02 -10.76
N ARG A 24 -12.75 11.08 -11.47
CA ARG A 24 -14.15 11.28 -11.86
C ARG A 24 -14.69 10.21 -12.82
N ALA A 25 -13.83 9.55 -13.59
CA ALA A 25 -14.21 8.47 -14.49
C ALA A 25 -14.41 7.12 -13.75
N LEU A 26 -13.92 7.00 -12.51
CA LEU A 26 -14.06 5.80 -11.69
C LEU A 26 -15.47 5.67 -11.09
N ARG A 27 -15.88 4.45 -10.75
CA ARG A 27 -17.09 4.20 -9.96
C ARG A 27 -16.90 4.71 -8.53
N GLN A 28 -18.00 4.98 -7.83
CA GLN A 28 -17.95 5.50 -6.46
C GLN A 28 -17.09 4.69 -5.46
N PRO A 29 -17.12 3.34 -5.43
CA PRO A 29 -16.22 2.58 -4.55
C PRO A 29 -14.73 2.79 -4.90
N ASP A 30 -14.41 2.82 -6.20
CA ASP A 30 -13.03 2.98 -6.69
C ASP A 30 -12.53 4.41 -6.44
N GLN A 31 -13.41 5.41 -6.46
CA GLN A 31 -13.08 6.78 -6.06
C GLN A 31 -12.65 6.85 -4.59
N ALA A 32 -13.39 6.19 -3.71
CA ALA A 32 -13.07 6.14 -2.29
C ALA A 32 -11.74 5.42 -2.04
N ALA A 33 -11.52 4.27 -2.72
CA ALA A 33 -10.26 3.56 -2.66
C ALA A 33 -9.07 4.42 -3.12
N LEU A 34 -9.22 5.16 -4.23
CA LEU A 34 -8.18 6.07 -4.70
C LEU A 34 -7.91 7.20 -3.70
N ASP A 35 -8.94 7.78 -3.08
CA ASP A 35 -8.79 8.82 -2.06
C ASP A 35 -8.05 8.31 -0.81
N ASP A 36 -8.30 7.05 -0.43
CA ASP A 36 -7.61 6.39 0.68
C ASP A 36 -6.14 6.15 0.36
N LEU A 37 -5.80 5.74 -0.87
CA LEU A 37 -4.41 5.61 -1.33
C LEU A 37 -3.67 6.96 -1.27
N PHE A 38 -4.29 8.06 -1.72
CA PHE A 38 -3.70 9.39 -1.59
C PHE A 38 -3.49 9.80 -0.13
N ARG A 39 -4.38 9.38 0.78
CA ARG A 39 -4.19 9.60 2.22
C ARG A 39 -3.01 8.80 2.76
N ALA A 40 -2.90 7.53 2.38
CA ALA A 40 -1.80 6.65 2.79
C ALA A 40 -0.43 7.18 2.35
N ALA A 41 -0.32 7.72 1.13
CA ALA A 41 0.92 8.30 0.63
C ALA A 41 1.45 9.46 1.49
N ARG A 42 0.57 10.21 2.18
CA ARG A 42 0.97 11.31 3.07
C ARG A 42 1.73 10.83 4.30
N PHE A 43 1.68 9.55 4.67
CA PHE A 43 2.56 9.02 5.73
C PHE A 43 4.04 9.01 5.34
N HIS A 44 4.34 9.17 4.04
CA HIS A 44 5.68 9.08 3.47
C HIS A 44 6.20 10.39 2.90
N VAL A 45 5.69 11.56 3.35
CA VAL A 45 6.14 12.88 2.84
C VAL A 45 7.67 13.05 2.92
N ALA A 46 8.31 12.57 3.98
CA ALA A 46 9.76 12.64 4.12
C ALA A 46 10.51 11.74 3.12
N ALA A 47 9.99 10.54 2.84
CA ALA A 47 10.58 9.65 1.84
C ALA A 47 10.40 10.23 0.42
N LEU A 48 9.21 10.78 0.13
CA LEU A 48 8.90 11.50 -1.10
C LEU A 48 9.85 12.69 -1.33
N ALA A 49 10.15 13.46 -0.28
CA ALA A 49 11.09 14.58 -0.36
C ALA A 49 12.53 14.15 -0.71
N ASN A 50 12.92 12.93 -0.33
CA ASN A 50 14.26 12.39 -0.59
C ASN A 50 14.36 11.61 -1.90
N ALA A 51 13.24 11.23 -2.52
CA ALA A 51 13.18 10.46 -3.76
C ALA A 51 13.37 11.35 -5.01
N SER A 52 14.39 12.23 -5.01
CA SER A 52 14.61 13.22 -6.07
C SER A 52 14.93 12.65 -7.45
N HIS A 53 15.29 11.36 -7.53
CA HIS A 53 15.57 10.66 -8.77
C HIS A 53 14.32 10.08 -9.44
N LEU A 54 13.20 9.99 -8.73
CA LEU A 54 11.93 9.48 -9.25
C LEU A 54 11.02 10.61 -9.69
N LEU A 55 10.08 10.31 -10.60
CA LEU A 55 8.98 11.22 -10.82
C LEU A 55 8.11 11.29 -9.55
N PRO A 56 7.55 12.45 -9.21
CA PRO A 56 6.69 12.59 -8.03
C PRO A 56 5.60 11.54 -7.91
N PHE A 57 4.92 11.26 -9.02
CA PHE A 57 3.87 10.26 -9.07
C PHE A 57 4.40 8.84 -8.80
N GLU A 58 5.58 8.48 -9.31
CA GLU A 58 6.20 7.17 -9.07
C GLU A 58 6.55 6.96 -7.60
N ALA A 59 7.18 7.96 -6.97
CA ALA A 59 7.49 7.91 -5.55
C ALA A 59 6.21 7.81 -4.70
N MET A 60 5.12 8.45 -5.14
CA MET A 60 3.81 8.37 -4.49
C MET A 60 3.18 6.98 -4.65
N LEU A 61 3.28 6.37 -5.84
CA LEU A 61 2.83 5.01 -6.07
C LEU A 61 3.59 4.01 -5.20
N LEU A 62 4.91 4.16 -5.05
CA LEU A 62 5.70 3.32 -4.15
C LEU A 62 5.25 3.45 -2.69
N ALA A 63 4.97 4.67 -2.23
CA ALA A 63 4.43 4.91 -0.89
C ALA A 63 3.05 4.25 -0.69
N MET A 64 2.16 4.35 -1.68
CA MET A 64 0.85 3.69 -1.68
C MET A 64 0.97 2.17 -1.63
N LEU A 65 1.82 1.58 -2.48
CA LEU A 65 2.07 0.15 -2.53
C LEU A 65 2.66 -0.38 -1.21
N MET A 66 3.56 0.39 -0.60
CA MET A 66 4.14 0.02 0.70
C MET A 66 3.08 -0.03 1.80
N GLU A 67 2.14 0.92 1.84
CA GLU A 67 1.05 0.90 2.82
C GLU A 67 0.05 -0.23 2.56
N GLU A 68 -0.27 -0.53 1.29
CA GLU A 68 -1.11 -1.69 0.96
C GLU A 68 -0.41 -3.01 1.31
N HIS A 69 0.89 -3.15 1.06
CA HIS A 69 1.64 -4.32 1.47
C HIS A 69 1.60 -4.53 2.99
N LYS A 70 1.80 -3.46 3.78
CA LYS A 70 1.67 -3.52 5.24
C LYS A 70 0.27 -3.95 5.67
N ARG A 71 -0.77 -3.44 5.00
CA ARG A 71 -2.16 -3.80 5.28
C ARG A 71 -2.44 -5.28 5.01
N VAL A 72 -1.96 -5.80 3.88
CA VAL A 72 -2.07 -7.23 3.53
C VAL A 72 -1.36 -8.08 4.59
N ARG A 73 -0.11 -7.77 4.92
CA ARG A 73 0.66 -8.49 5.96
C ARG A 73 -0.04 -8.48 7.31
N HIS A 74 -0.62 -7.34 7.69
CA HIS A 74 -1.39 -7.24 8.93
C HIS A 74 -2.65 -8.11 8.91
N LEU A 75 -3.38 -8.13 7.79
CA LEU A 75 -4.56 -8.98 7.63
C LEU A 75 -4.21 -10.48 7.65
N GLU A 76 -3.09 -10.87 7.03
CA GLU A 76 -2.56 -12.25 7.09
C GLU A 76 -2.32 -12.68 8.55
N ILE A 77 -1.62 -11.84 9.33
CA ILE A 77 -1.35 -12.11 10.75
C ILE A 77 -2.64 -12.24 11.56
N LEU A 78 -3.62 -11.36 11.31
CA LEU A 78 -4.91 -11.44 12.00
C LEU A 78 -5.67 -12.72 11.63
N LEU A 79 -5.63 -13.11 10.36
CA LEU A 79 -6.26 -14.35 9.89
C LEU A 79 -5.61 -15.57 10.55
N GLU A 80 -4.27 -15.63 10.59
CA GLU A 80 -3.55 -16.71 11.27
C GLU A 80 -3.95 -16.82 12.74
N ARG A 81 -4.00 -15.69 13.46
CA ARG A 81 -4.42 -15.65 14.87
C ARG A 81 -5.87 -16.10 15.09
N LEU A 82 -6.77 -15.76 14.17
CA LEU A 82 -8.16 -16.19 14.23
C LEU A 82 -8.29 -17.69 13.95
N LEU A 83 -7.52 -18.21 12.98
CA LEU A 83 -7.48 -19.64 12.68
C LEU A 83 -6.93 -20.46 13.86
N GLU A 84 -5.96 -19.94 14.62
CA GLU A 84 -5.44 -20.60 15.83
C GLU A 84 -6.48 -20.70 16.96
N GLN A 85 -7.46 -19.80 17.02
CA GLN A 85 -8.48 -19.75 18.07
C GLN A 85 -9.69 -20.66 17.81
N ILE A 86 -9.84 -21.14 16.58
CA ILE A 86 -10.91 -22.09 16.24
C ILE A 86 -10.52 -23.48 16.76
N PRO A 87 -11.31 -24.13 17.63
CA PRO A 87 -11.04 -25.49 18.05
C PRO A 87 -11.19 -26.45 16.86
N HIS A 88 -10.07 -27.00 16.38
CA HIS A 88 -10.04 -27.84 15.19
C HIS A 88 -10.17 -29.32 15.53
N ASP A 89 -11.14 -29.99 14.90
CA ASP A 89 -11.11 -31.44 14.70
C ASP A 89 -10.01 -31.75 13.66
N ASN A 90 -9.16 -32.73 13.90
CA ASN A 90 -7.74 -32.81 13.48
C ASN A 90 -7.44 -32.84 11.95
N THR A 91 -8.45 -32.73 11.09
CA THR A 91 -8.38 -33.02 9.64
C THR A 91 -8.03 -31.80 8.78
N GLU A 92 -8.38 -30.58 9.20
CA GLU A 92 -8.24 -29.36 8.37
C GLU A 92 -6.83 -28.76 8.35
N ARG A 93 -6.00 -29.07 9.36
CA ARG A 93 -4.64 -28.53 9.52
C ARG A 93 -3.70 -28.87 8.35
N MET A 94 -3.95 -29.96 7.62
CA MET A 94 -3.10 -30.38 6.51
C MET A 94 -3.34 -29.60 5.21
N ALA A 95 -4.52 -28.99 5.03
CA ALA A 95 -4.83 -28.21 3.83
C ALA A 95 -4.23 -26.80 3.88
N ILE A 96 -4.33 -26.12 5.02
CA ILE A 96 -3.88 -24.73 5.18
C ILE A 96 -2.35 -24.64 5.24
N ARG A 97 -1.67 -25.60 5.88
CA ARG A 97 -0.21 -25.63 5.98
C ARG A 97 0.49 -25.82 4.63
N ARG A 98 -0.17 -26.46 3.65
CA ARG A 98 0.36 -26.64 2.29
C ARG A 98 0.38 -25.36 1.47
N VAL A 99 -0.58 -24.46 1.71
CA VAL A 99 -0.66 -23.16 1.01
C VAL A 99 0.37 -22.19 1.59
N SER A 100 0.56 -22.19 2.92
CA SER A 100 1.54 -21.33 3.61
C SER A 100 2.99 -21.73 3.30
N LEU A 101 3.32 -23.02 3.20
CA LEU A 101 4.65 -23.49 2.78
C LEU A 101 4.98 -23.19 1.30
N ALA A 102 3.97 -22.98 0.46
CA ALA A 102 4.18 -22.60 -0.95
C ALA A 102 4.35 -21.08 -1.14
N ALA A 103 4.01 -20.27 -0.14
CA ALA A 103 4.09 -18.81 -0.19
C ALA A 103 5.26 -18.22 0.60
N GLY A 104 5.98 -19.06 1.36
CA GLY A 104 7.01 -18.62 2.33
C GLY A 104 8.47 -18.77 1.89
N ASP A 105 8.77 -19.08 0.62
CA ASP A 105 10.16 -19.30 0.16
C ASP A 105 10.79 -18.10 -0.58
N ASP A 106 10.07 -16.99 -0.75
CA ASP A 106 10.65 -15.75 -1.34
C ASP A 106 11.27 -14.83 -0.26
N GLY A 107 11.97 -15.45 0.69
CA GLY A 107 12.91 -14.77 1.57
C GLY A 107 14.24 -14.60 0.83
N LEU A 108 14.40 -13.48 0.13
CA LEU A 108 15.73 -12.95 -0.22
C LEU A 108 16.56 -12.80 1.07
N ASP A 109 17.46 -13.76 1.30
CA ASP A 109 18.71 -13.52 2.01
C ASP A 109 19.64 -12.78 1.03
N ASP A 110 19.81 -11.47 1.24
CA ASP A 110 21.08 -10.72 1.14
C ASP A 110 20.89 -9.26 1.63
#